data_AF-A0A6N6S129-F1
#
_entry.id   AF-A0A6N6S129-F1
#
_cell.length_a   1.000
_cell.length_b   1.000
_cell.length_c   1.000
_cell.angle_alpha   90.00
_cell.angle_beta   90.00
_cell.angle_gamma   90.00
#
_symmetry.space_group_name_H-M   'P 1'
#
loop_
_entity.id
_entity.type
_entity.pdbx_description
1 polymer ?
#
loop_
_entity_poly.entity_id
_entity_poly.type
_entity_poly.pdbx_seq_one_letter_code
_entity_poly.pdbx_strand_id
1 'polypeptide(L)'
;MAPACTVCDSYFYDYLPDYAMFYKNVKFLKYFISFFSFAAYLLPVSCTIYPELVETGIKSPRSERCGDCHQDIYREWKDSPHAGSFTNETFREETNDYQFTFCLGCHAPETIFTQETVKPRNENKSEGVNCNSCHLNDCKLSGPTPAHGPHPIAAENPFFRSSELCGKCHVGTYAAWQASGTAESRKTCQDCHMTAINRKLIQDDPWQKIYPKRKGKQHLFSSQAFFKNHENPLKLSFIQVTRPEGRVEGLLELENTSIPHSVPTGDYGYREVVVTVELLDNAGWVVALKQESLFVELKTALPYKGKKIIPFRFAGSANVSVIKATMVRTSFNKDKNTLLAEAIHHL
;
A
#
# COMPACT_ATOMS: atom_id res chain seq x y z
N MET A 1 -17.44 9.25 -19.42
CA MET A 1 -16.43 10.32 -19.46
C MET A 1 -16.71 11.25 -18.30
N ALA A 2 -15.81 11.34 -17.33
CA ALA A 2 -15.87 12.43 -16.36
C ALA A 2 -15.67 13.76 -17.13
N PRO A 3 -16.36 14.86 -16.75
CA PRO A 3 -16.15 16.14 -17.40
C PRO A 3 -14.69 16.58 -17.22
N ALA A 4 -14.10 17.15 -18.28
CA ALA A 4 -12.78 17.73 -18.20
C ALA A 4 -12.79 18.87 -17.16
N CYS A 5 -11.91 18.79 -16.16
CA CYS A 5 -11.74 19.86 -15.18
C CYS A 5 -11.06 21.06 -15.86
N THR A 6 -11.83 22.01 -16.39
CA THR A 6 -11.31 23.34 -16.76
C THR A 6 -11.14 24.17 -15.49
N VAL A 7 -10.03 23.94 -14.78
CA VAL A 7 -9.63 24.75 -13.62
C VAL A 7 -9.02 26.06 -14.11
N CYS A 8 -9.83 26.97 -14.65
CA CYS A 8 -9.35 28.31 -15.01
C CYS A 8 -10.27 29.48 -14.63
N ASP A 9 -11.56 29.27 -14.32
CA ASP A 9 -12.47 30.44 -14.20
C ASP A 9 -12.94 30.79 -12.78
N SER A 10 -12.67 29.98 -11.74
CA SER A 10 -13.28 30.20 -10.40
C SER A 10 -12.32 30.53 -9.26
N TYR A 11 -11.00 30.40 -9.42
CA TYR A 11 -10.06 30.57 -8.30
C TYR A 11 -9.66 32.01 -7.99
N PHE A 12 -10.22 33.01 -8.68
CA PHE A 12 -9.90 34.43 -8.44
C PHE A 12 -10.86 35.17 -7.50
N TYR A 13 -11.97 34.56 -7.04
CA TYR A 13 -13.03 35.30 -6.34
C TYR A 13 -13.26 34.98 -4.84
N ASP A 14 -12.67 33.93 -4.27
CA ASP A 14 -13.04 33.47 -2.91
C ASP A 14 -12.00 33.76 -1.80
N TYR A 15 -11.19 34.80 -1.94
CA TYR A 15 -10.35 35.29 -0.84
C TYR A 15 -10.60 36.77 -0.59
N LEU A 16 -11.62 37.07 0.23
CA LEU A 16 -11.74 38.26 1.09
C LEU A 16 -13.10 38.23 1.83
N PRO A 17 -13.17 37.80 3.11
CA PRO A 17 -14.33 38.12 3.94
C PRO A 17 -14.09 39.42 4.72
N ASP A 18 -15.12 40.26 4.69
CA ASP A 18 -15.44 41.34 5.64
C ASP A 18 -14.50 42.54 5.79
N TYR A 19 -14.78 43.61 5.04
CA TYR A 19 -14.70 44.97 5.60
C TYR A 19 -15.71 45.88 4.87
N ALA A 20 -16.88 46.06 5.49
CA ALA A 20 -17.82 47.12 5.11
C ALA A 20 -18.09 48.04 6.30
N MET A 21 -18.08 49.33 5.99
CA MET A 21 -18.53 50.48 6.78
C MET A 21 -17.51 51.13 7.74
N PHE A 22 -16.97 52.27 7.32
CA PHE A 22 -17.38 53.59 7.84
C PHE A 22 -16.76 54.71 6.98
N TYR A 23 -17.57 55.30 6.09
CA TYR A 23 -17.23 56.55 5.41
C TYR A 23 -17.54 57.71 6.37
N LYS A 24 -16.53 58.44 6.84
CA LYS A 24 -16.68 59.83 7.31
C LYS A 24 -15.38 60.61 7.12
N ASN A 25 -15.51 61.67 6.32
CA ASN A 25 -14.61 62.79 6.04
C ASN A 25 -13.43 63.00 7.00
N VAL A 26 -12.19 62.93 6.51
CA VAL A 26 -11.12 63.84 6.93
C VAL A 26 -10.16 64.12 5.76
N LYS A 27 -10.18 65.37 5.28
CA LYS A 27 -9.15 65.95 4.42
C LYS A 27 -7.85 66.10 5.21
N PHE A 28 -6.95 65.12 5.17
CA PHE A 28 -5.56 65.32 5.60
C PHE A 28 -4.61 64.35 4.86
N LEU A 29 -4.50 64.57 3.55
CA LEU A 29 -3.46 63.95 2.71
C LEU A 29 -2.74 65.10 2.00
N LYS A 30 -1.49 65.40 2.41
CA LYS A 30 -0.50 66.06 1.53
C LYS A 30 0.95 66.16 2.04
N TYR A 31 1.32 65.65 3.23
CA TYR A 31 2.71 65.79 3.73
C TYR A 31 3.30 64.55 4.41
N PHE A 32 3.21 63.37 3.77
CA PHE A 32 4.01 62.19 4.17
C PHE A 32 4.45 61.34 2.97
N ILE A 33 4.68 61.96 1.81
CA ILE A 33 5.19 61.30 0.60
C ILE A 33 6.64 61.77 0.39
N SER A 34 7.61 61.15 1.09
CA SER A 34 9.02 61.19 0.62
C SER A 34 10.01 60.21 1.30
N PHE A 35 9.58 59.16 2.00
CA PHE A 35 10.56 58.20 2.56
C PHE A 35 10.15 56.71 2.51
N PHE A 36 9.15 56.35 1.70
CA PHE A 36 8.72 54.95 1.52
C PHE A 36 8.86 54.46 0.06
N SER A 37 9.79 55.02 -0.71
CA SER A 37 10.05 54.60 -2.09
C SER A 37 11.20 53.58 -2.24
N PHE A 38 11.71 53.01 -1.13
CA PHE A 38 12.81 52.02 -1.19
C PHE A 38 12.46 50.62 -0.65
N ALA A 39 11.20 50.35 -0.29
CA ALA A 39 10.77 49.05 0.25
C ALA A 39 9.66 48.37 -0.57
N ALA A 40 9.52 48.71 -1.86
CA ALA A 40 8.55 48.08 -2.77
C ALA A 40 9.19 47.15 -3.82
N TYR A 41 10.45 46.75 -3.61
CA TYR A 41 11.06 45.57 -4.24
C TYR A 41 10.88 44.32 -3.35
N LEU A 42 9.79 44.27 -2.58
CA LEU A 42 9.28 43.00 -2.08
C LEU A 42 8.73 42.27 -3.29
N LEU A 43 9.54 41.35 -3.82
CA LEU A 43 9.15 40.34 -4.79
C LEU A 43 7.69 39.96 -4.55
N PRO A 44 6.79 40.01 -5.54
CA PRO A 44 5.54 39.31 -5.39
C PRO A 44 5.94 37.86 -5.22
N VAL A 45 5.90 37.37 -3.98
CA VAL A 45 5.80 35.94 -3.70
C VAL A 45 4.43 35.58 -4.23
N SER A 46 4.29 35.52 -5.55
CA SER A 46 3.12 34.97 -6.19
C SER A 46 2.98 33.59 -5.55
N CYS A 47 1.88 33.36 -4.85
CA CYS A 47 1.49 32.00 -4.51
C CYS A 47 1.38 31.26 -5.84
N THR A 48 2.46 30.60 -6.26
CA THR A 48 2.45 29.78 -7.46
C THR A 48 1.51 28.64 -7.15
N ILE A 49 0.34 28.65 -7.78
CA ILE A 49 -0.62 27.54 -7.73
C ILE A 49 -0.36 26.70 -8.98
N TYR A 50 -0.34 25.39 -8.81
CA TYR A 50 -0.15 24.34 -9.80
C TYR A 50 -1.50 23.62 -10.05
N PRO A 51 -2.48 24.27 -10.68
CA PRO A 51 -3.79 23.67 -10.98
C PRO A 51 -3.66 22.48 -11.96
N GLU A 52 -2.57 22.39 -12.73
CA GLU A 52 -2.31 21.27 -13.62
C GLU A 52 -2.18 19.93 -12.87
N LEU A 53 -1.86 19.94 -11.57
CA LEU A 53 -1.70 18.73 -10.77
C LEU A 53 -3.01 17.96 -10.52
N VAL A 54 -4.15 18.58 -10.80
CA VAL A 54 -5.49 17.99 -10.65
C VAL A 54 -6.22 17.80 -11.97
N GLU A 55 -5.55 18.07 -13.09
CA GLU A 55 -6.12 17.81 -14.41
C GLU A 55 -6.30 16.30 -14.67
N THR A 56 -7.25 15.96 -15.54
CA THR A 56 -7.62 14.59 -15.89
C THR A 56 -7.52 14.35 -17.40
N GLY A 57 -7.65 13.08 -17.81
CA GLY A 57 -7.52 12.71 -19.23
C GLY A 57 -6.14 13.04 -19.78
N ILE A 58 -6.08 13.54 -21.02
CA ILE A 58 -4.85 13.85 -21.78
C ILE A 58 -3.91 14.81 -21.04
N LYS A 59 -4.47 15.67 -20.17
CA LYS A 59 -3.69 16.63 -19.39
C LYS A 59 -3.27 16.11 -18.01
N SER A 60 -3.63 14.89 -17.67
CA SER A 60 -3.30 14.31 -16.37
C SER A 60 -1.78 14.33 -16.14
N PRO A 61 -1.31 14.87 -15.01
CA PRO A 61 0.11 14.95 -14.72
C PRO A 61 0.71 13.55 -14.55
N ARG A 62 2.00 13.44 -14.84
CA ARG A 62 2.79 12.30 -14.38
C ARG A 62 3.03 12.40 -12.88
N SER A 63 3.12 11.25 -12.21
CA SER A 63 3.39 11.19 -10.76
C SER A 63 4.74 11.79 -10.39
N GLU A 64 5.67 11.88 -11.35
CA GLU A 64 6.94 12.59 -11.20
C GLU A 64 6.74 14.06 -10.79
N ARG A 65 5.69 14.73 -11.28
CA ARG A 65 5.37 16.11 -10.88
C ARG A 65 4.96 16.21 -9.41
N CYS A 66 4.31 15.19 -8.86
CA CYS A 66 4.07 15.10 -7.42
C CYS A 66 5.39 14.93 -6.66
N GLY A 67 6.35 14.21 -7.26
CA GLY A 67 7.67 13.93 -6.73
C GLY A 67 8.61 15.13 -6.62
N ASP A 68 8.36 16.21 -7.36
CA ASP A 68 9.14 17.46 -7.23
C ASP A 68 9.05 18.00 -5.79
N CYS A 69 7.84 17.97 -5.19
CA CYS A 69 7.58 18.41 -3.83
C CYS A 69 7.57 17.26 -2.80
N HIS A 70 6.97 16.11 -3.15
CA HIS A 70 6.76 14.96 -2.25
C HIS A 70 7.79 13.85 -2.51
N GLN A 71 9.07 14.22 -2.55
CA GLN A 71 10.18 13.37 -2.98
C GLN A 71 10.26 12.03 -2.25
N ASP A 72 10.08 12.02 -0.92
CA ASP A 72 10.13 10.79 -0.13
C ASP A 72 8.99 9.82 -0.49
N ILE A 73 7.77 10.35 -0.65
CA ILE A 73 6.58 9.56 -0.98
C ILE A 73 6.68 9.03 -2.41
N TYR A 74 7.13 9.88 -3.35
CA TYR A 74 7.31 9.49 -4.73
C TYR A 74 8.32 8.35 -4.87
N ARG A 75 9.46 8.41 -4.17
CA ARG A 75 10.45 7.32 -4.16
C ARG A 75 9.86 6.02 -3.63
N GLU A 76 9.14 6.06 -2.50
CA GLU A 76 8.48 4.88 -1.94
C GLU A 76 7.45 4.27 -2.91
N TRP A 77 6.61 5.12 -3.51
CA TRP A 77 5.58 4.68 -4.45
C TRP A 77 6.21 4.12 -5.73
N LYS A 78 7.23 4.77 -6.29
CA LYS A 78 7.87 4.37 -7.56
C LYS A 78 8.43 2.96 -7.50
N ASP A 79 8.95 2.55 -6.35
CA ASP A 79 9.50 1.21 -6.11
C ASP A 79 8.45 0.20 -5.61
N SER A 80 7.17 0.60 -5.53
CA SER A 80 6.10 -0.23 -5.00
C SER A 80 5.44 -1.12 -6.07
N PRO A 81 4.77 -2.21 -5.66
CA PRO A 81 3.93 -3.01 -6.57
C PRO A 81 2.78 -2.22 -7.22
N HIS A 82 2.34 -1.11 -6.61
CA HIS A 82 1.30 -0.25 -7.17
C HIS A 82 1.79 0.53 -8.39
N ALA A 83 3.00 1.12 -8.34
CA ALA A 83 3.56 1.82 -9.50
C ALA A 83 3.82 0.87 -10.67
N GLY A 84 4.22 -0.37 -10.38
CA GLY A 84 4.48 -1.41 -11.38
C GLY A 84 3.25 -2.25 -11.76
N SER A 85 2.04 -1.95 -11.28
CA SER A 85 0.89 -2.86 -11.41
C SER A 85 0.50 -3.13 -12.87
N PHE A 86 0.62 -2.14 -13.74
CA PHE A 86 0.33 -2.27 -15.17
C PHE A 86 1.50 -2.90 -15.96
N THR A 87 2.73 -2.51 -15.64
CA THR A 87 3.94 -2.93 -16.39
C THR A 87 4.52 -4.25 -15.92
N ASN A 88 3.94 -4.88 -14.89
CA ASN A 88 4.37 -6.17 -14.41
C ASN A 88 4.24 -7.24 -15.50
N GLU A 89 5.33 -7.94 -15.79
CA GLU A 89 5.37 -8.94 -16.86
C GLU A 89 4.46 -10.13 -16.62
N THR A 90 4.45 -10.67 -15.40
CA THR A 90 3.51 -11.74 -15.01
C THR A 90 2.06 -11.29 -15.20
N PHE A 91 1.71 -10.06 -14.84
CA PHE A 91 0.38 -9.52 -15.09
C PHE A 91 0.06 -9.43 -16.59
N ARG A 92 1.00 -8.95 -17.42
CA ARG A 92 0.83 -8.91 -18.87
C ARG A 92 0.57 -10.30 -19.43
N GLU A 93 1.33 -11.30 -18.99
CA GLU A 93 1.17 -12.70 -19.42
C GLU A 93 -0.16 -13.30 -18.95
N GLU A 94 -0.49 -13.19 -17.66
CA GLU A 94 -1.72 -13.72 -17.07
C GLU A 94 -2.99 -13.05 -17.64
N THR A 95 -2.87 -11.84 -18.19
CA THR A 95 -3.97 -11.12 -18.87
C THR A 95 -4.01 -11.29 -20.38
N ASN A 96 -3.20 -12.22 -20.92
CA ASN A 96 -3.03 -12.45 -22.35
C ASN A 96 -2.73 -11.13 -23.09
N ASP A 97 -1.67 -10.44 -22.69
CA ASP A 97 -1.29 -9.13 -23.22
C ASP A 97 -2.42 -8.09 -23.12
N TYR A 98 -2.94 -7.92 -21.90
CA TYR A 98 -3.98 -6.95 -21.53
C TYR A 98 -5.34 -7.11 -22.22
N GLN A 99 -5.62 -8.27 -22.85
CA GLN A 99 -6.93 -8.55 -23.46
C GLN A 99 -8.05 -8.63 -22.42
N PHE A 100 -7.73 -8.98 -21.17
CA PHE A 100 -8.68 -8.94 -20.04
C PHE A 100 -8.82 -7.52 -19.49
N THR A 101 -9.57 -6.69 -20.21
CA THR A 101 -9.70 -5.25 -19.92
C THR A 101 -10.31 -4.92 -18.55
N PHE A 102 -11.09 -5.84 -17.97
CA PHE A 102 -11.65 -5.66 -16.62
C PHE A 102 -10.56 -5.55 -15.54
N CYS A 103 -9.37 -6.13 -15.77
CA CYS A 103 -8.24 -6.04 -14.84
C CYS A 103 -7.67 -4.61 -14.75
N LEU A 104 -7.80 -3.83 -15.82
CA LEU A 104 -7.19 -2.51 -15.93
C LEU A 104 -7.82 -1.49 -14.98
N GLY A 105 -9.06 -1.71 -14.54
CA GLY A 105 -9.68 -0.90 -13.50
C GLY A 105 -8.89 -0.88 -12.20
N CYS A 106 -8.25 -1.99 -11.84
CA CYS A 106 -7.41 -2.08 -10.63
C CYS A 106 -5.92 -1.90 -10.93
N HIS A 107 -5.47 -2.17 -12.15
CA HIS A 107 -4.05 -2.13 -12.52
C HIS A 107 -3.60 -0.82 -13.17
N ALA A 108 -4.52 -0.01 -13.68
CA ALA A 108 -4.31 1.37 -14.10
C ALA A 108 -5.58 2.21 -13.83
N PRO A 109 -6.01 2.36 -12.57
CA PRO A 109 -7.25 3.06 -12.20
C PRO A 109 -7.23 4.54 -12.55
N GLU A 110 -8.34 5.07 -13.06
CA GLU A 110 -8.56 6.52 -13.19
C GLU A 110 -8.73 7.19 -11.81
N THR A 111 -9.68 6.69 -11.01
CA THR A 111 -9.88 7.10 -9.62
C THR A 111 -10.63 6.02 -8.85
N ILE A 112 -10.31 5.87 -7.57
CA ILE A 112 -11.03 4.96 -6.67
C ILE A 112 -12.30 5.58 -6.07
N PHE A 113 -12.52 6.89 -6.25
CA PHE A 113 -13.68 7.62 -5.72
C PHE A 113 -14.89 7.48 -6.64
N THR A 114 -15.38 6.25 -6.76
CA THR A 114 -16.56 5.89 -7.54
C THR A 114 -17.45 4.91 -6.78
N GLN A 115 -18.75 4.96 -7.08
CA GLN A 115 -19.75 3.98 -6.63
C GLN A 115 -19.94 2.83 -7.64
N GLU A 116 -19.43 3.01 -8.86
CA GLU A 116 -19.41 1.99 -9.91
C GLU A 116 -18.10 1.19 -9.87
N THR A 117 -17.94 0.23 -10.79
CA THR A 117 -16.65 -0.41 -11.06
C THR A 117 -15.59 0.65 -11.39
N VAL A 118 -14.39 0.48 -10.83
CA VAL A 118 -13.25 1.37 -11.08
C VAL A 118 -12.88 1.32 -12.55
N LYS A 119 -12.91 2.47 -13.23
CA LYS A 119 -12.60 2.59 -14.66
C LYS A 119 -11.09 2.73 -14.85
N PRO A 120 -10.52 2.17 -15.93
CA PRO A 120 -9.12 2.35 -16.25
C PRO A 120 -8.88 3.76 -16.80
N ARG A 121 -7.71 4.32 -16.52
CA ARG A 121 -7.21 5.54 -17.17
C ARG A 121 -6.65 5.23 -18.55
N ASN A 122 -6.75 6.20 -19.46
CA ASN A 122 -6.13 6.11 -20.77
C ASN A 122 -4.67 6.57 -20.77
N GLU A 123 -4.36 7.60 -19.96
CA GLU A 123 -3.05 8.22 -19.94
C GLU A 123 -2.14 7.69 -18.84
N ASN A 124 -0.83 7.77 -19.09
CA ASN A 124 0.24 7.42 -18.16
C ASN A 124 0.15 5.97 -17.62
N LYS A 125 -0.54 5.03 -18.29
CA LYS A 125 -0.84 3.67 -17.79
C LYS A 125 0.36 2.93 -17.18
N SER A 126 1.56 3.19 -17.69
CA SER A 126 2.82 2.65 -17.18
C SER A 126 3.09 2.98 -15.69
N GLU A 127 2.45 4.00 -15.13
CA GLU A 127 2.53 4.33 -13.70
C GLU A 127 1.61 3.47 -12.81
N GLY A 128 0.93 2.45 -13.36
CA GLY A 128 0.08 1.54 -12.58
C GLY A 128 -1.03 2.25 -11.80
N VAL A 129 -1.15 1.93 -10.51
CA VAL A 129 -1.96 2.70 -9.54
C VAL A 129 -1.14 3.91 -9.09
N ASN A 130 -1.47 5.09 -9.59
CA ASN A 130 -0.66 6.28 -9.42
C ASN A 130 -1.21 7.25 -8.36
N CYS A 131 -0.54 8.38 -8.13
CA CYS A 131 -0.95 9.34 -7.10
C CYS A 131 -2.41 9.79 -7.28
N ASN A 132 -2.76 10.18 -8.51
CA ASN A 132 -4.09 10.70 -8.83
C ASN A 132 -5.16 9.60 -8.72
N SER A 133 -4.83 8.34 -9.05
CA SER A 133 -5.74 7.21 -8.86
C SER A 133 -6.29 7.09 -7.43
N CYS A 134 -5.45 7.37 -6.42
CA CYS A 134 -5.82 7.26 -5.01
C CYS A 134 -6.20 8.58 -4.34
N HIS A 135 -5.64 9.71 -4.79
CA HIS A 135 -5.78 11.00 -4.09
C HIS A 135 -6.70 11.99 -4.79
N LEU A 136 -6.91 11.86 -6.10
CA LEU A 136 -7.72 12.80 -6.88
C LEU A 136 -9.21 12.44 -6.76
N ASN A 137 -9.98 13.40 -6.26
CA ASN A 137 -11.43 13.36 -6.25
C ASN A 137 -11.96 14.76 -6.56
N ASP A 138 -12.91 14.88 -7.49
CA ASP A 138 -13.56 16.16 -7.82
C ASP A 138 -12.56 17.32 -8.06
N CYS A 139 -11.60 17.08 -8.96
CA CYS A 139 -10.53 18.02 -9.32
C CYS A 139 -9.71 18.55 -8.12
N LYS A 140 -9.66 17.82 -7.00
CA LYS A 140 -8.90 18.18 -5.81
C LYS A 140 -8.15 16.97 -5.25
N LEU A 141 -6.95 17.21 -4.73
CA LEU A 141 -6.21 16.18 -4.01
C LEU A 141 -6.65 16.16 -2.54
N SER A 142 -6.85 14.96 -2.00
CA SER A 142 -7.30 14.78 -0.62
C SER A 142 -6.41 13.79 0.13
N GLY A 143 -6.46 13.84 1.46
CA GLY A 143 -5.70 12.94 2.32
C GLY A 143 -6.31 12.89 3.73
N PRO A 144 -5.71 12.11 4.65
CA PRO A 144 -6.29 11.91 5.97
C PRO A 144 -6.17 13.14 6.88
N THR A 145 -5.31 14.10 6.58
CA THR A 145 -5.04 15.25 7.44
C THR A 145 -5.29 16.54 6.69
N PRO A 146 -5.69 17.62 7.38
CA PRO A 146 -5.78 18.93 6.77
C PRO A 146 -4.42 19.30 6.16
N ALA A 147 -4.47 19.85 4.95
CA ALA A 147 -3.30 20.30 4.24
C ALA A 147 -3.66 21.55 3.44
N HIS A 148 -2.69 22.44 3.35
CA HIS A 148 -2.68 23.54 2.40
C HIS A 148 -1.44 23.35 1.53
N GLY A 149 -1.41 23.96 0.36
CA GLY A 149 -0.30 23.80 -0.56
C GLY A 149 -0.59 24.49 -1.89
N PRO A 150 0.40 24.52 -2.78
CA PRO A 150 0.32 25.22 -4.05
C PRO A 150 -0.50 24.47 -5.09
N HIS A 151 -1.52 23.70 -4.74
CA HIS A 151 -2.42 23.05 -5.71
C HIS A 151 -3.80 22.87 -5.09
N PRO A 152 -4.85 22.60 -5.90
CA PRO A 152 -6.19 22.39 -5.37
C PRO A 152 -6.22 21.20 -4.40
N ILE A 153 -6.61 21.47 -3.15
CA ILE A 153 -6.67 20.51 -2.06
C ILE A 153 -8.09 20.53 -1.48
N ALA A 154 -8.67 19.36 -1.27
CA ALA A 154 -9.93 19.22 -0.56
C ALA A 154 -9.71 19.20 0.96
N ALA A 155 -10.78 19.32 1.72
CA ALA A 155 -10.74 19.09 3.16
C ALA A 155 -10.21 17.67 3.49
N GLU A 156 -9.82 17.45 4.74
CA GLU A 156 -9.44 16.12 5.19
C GLU A 156 -10.54 15.11 4.89
N ASN A 157 -10.13 13.90 4.48
CA ASN A 157 -11.04 12.85 4.10
C ASN A 157 -10.81 11.62 4.99
N PRO A 158 -11.76 11.29 5.89
CA PRO A 158 -11.65 10.12 6.77
C PRO A 158 -11.51 8.79 6.02
N PHE A 159 -11.95 8.70 4.76
CA PHE A 159 -11.84 7.51 3.93
C PHE A 159 -10.40 6.98 3.82
N PHE A 160 -9.40 7.85 3.86
CA PHE A 160 -7.98 7.46 3.83
C PHE A 160 -7.53 6.65 5.06
N ARG A 161 -8.31 6.68 6.15
CA ARG A 161 -8.08 5.87 7.35
C ARG A 161 -8.87 4.55 7.34
N SER A 162 -9.73 4.32 6.35
CA SER A 162 -10.55 3.12 6.25
C SER A 162 -9.88 2.07 5.38
N SER A 163 -9.97 0.80 5.78
CA SER A 163 -9.60 -0.35 4.93
C SER A 163 -10.45 -0.42 3.64
N GLU A 164 -11.63 0.19 3.63
CA GLU A 164 -12.52 0.25 2.46
C GLU A 164 -11.85 0.90 1.24
N LEU A 165 -10.93 1.86 1.47
CA LEU A 165 -10.09 2.44 0.41
C LEU A 165 -9.36 1.36 -0.38
N CYS A 166 -8.79 0.37 0.31
CA CYS A 166 -8.07 -0.73 -0.30
C CYS A 166 -9.04 -1.73 -0.95
N GLY A 167 -10.22 -1.90 -0.36
CA GLY A 167 -11.29 -2.77 -0.84
C GLY A 167 -11.90 -2.38 -2.19
N LYS A 168 -11.67 -1.16 -2.67
CA LYS A 168 -12.05 -0.74 -4.03
C LYS A 168 -11.38 -1.60 -5.12
N CYS A 169 -10.21 -2.16 -4.84
CA CYS A 169 -9.48 -3.03 -5.76
C CYS A 169 -9.18 -4.42 -5.16
N HIS A 170 -8.91 -4.52 -3.86
CA HIS A 170 -8.64 -5.77 -3.15
C HIS A 170 -9.92 -6.39 -2.59
N VAL A 171 -10.90 -6.66 -3.44
CA VAL A 171 -12.30 -6.95 -3.05
C VAL A 171 -12.41 -8.17 -2.13
N GLY A 172 -11.91 -9.33 -2.53
CA GLY A 172 -12.06 -10.56 -1.74
C GLY A 172 -11.09 -10.64 -0.57
N THR A 173 -9.89 -10.04 -0.66
CA THR A 173 -9.04 -9.83 0.54
C THR A 173 -9.73 -8.92 1.55
N TYR A 174 -10.40 -7.86 1.10
CA TYR A 174 -11.17 -6.97 1.97
C TYR A 174 -12.40 -7.67 2.55
N ALA A 175 -13.10 -8.51 1.79
CA ALA A 175 -14.20 -9.31 2.32
C ALA A 175 -13.73 -10.33 3.37
N ALA A 176 -12.64 -11.06 3.08
CA ALA A 176 -12.00 -11.95 4.04
C ALA A 176 -11.49 -11.18 5.26
N TRP A 177 -11.04 -9.94 5.06
CA TRP A 177 -10.77 -9.02 6.14
C TRP A 177 -12.09 -8.81 6.90
N GLN A 178 -13.11 -8.12 6.39
CA GLN A 178 -14.38 -7.86 7.09
C GLN A 178 -14.96 -9.08 7.86
N ALA A 179 -14.92 -10.28 7.29
CA ALA A 179 -15.39 -11.52 7.91
C ALA A 179 -14.58 -11.98 9.13
N SER A 180 -13.31 -11.57 9.26
CA SER A 180 -12.40 -12.02 10.32
C SER A 180 -12.68 -11.42 11.71
N GLY A 181 -13.78 -10.68 11.91
CA GLY A 181 -14.28 -10.19 13.20
C GLY A 181 -14.47 -8.67 13.30
N THR A 182 -15.28 -8.25 14.29
CA THR A 182 -15.86 -6.90 14.43
C THR A 182 -15.12 -5.95 15.39
N ALA A 183 -13.92 -6.29 15.88
CA ALA A 183 -13.33 -5.53 16.97
C ALA A 183 -12.73 -4.18 16.55
N GLU A 184 -13.01 -3.13 17.34
CA GLU A 184 -12.32 -1.83 17.38
C GLU A 184 -10.79 -1.93 17.51
N SER A 185 -10.25 -3.11 17.83
CA SER A 185 -8.81 -3.42 17.96
C SER A 185 -8.16 -3.97 16.69
N ARG A 186 -8.91 -4.08 15.59
CA ARG A 186 -8.38 -4.63 14.34
C ARG A 186 -7.55 -3.60 13.59
N LYS A 187 -6.27 -3.93 13.35
CA LYS A 187 -5.39 -3.18 12.45
C LYS A 187 -6.04 -3.01 11.07
N THR A 188 -6.06 -1.79 10.59
CA THR A 188 -6.47 -1.47 9.21
C THR A 188 -5.46 -2.02 8.21
N CYS A 189 -5.83 -2.11 6.93
CA CYS A 189 -4.88 -2.48 5.86
C CYS A 189 -3.63 -1.59 5.92
N GLN A 190 -3.83 -0.28 6.13
CA GLN A 190 -2.79 0.74 6.21
C GLN A 190 -1.87 0.55 7.42
N ASP A 191 -2.31 -0.05 8.52
CA ASP A 191 -1.47 -0.24 9.70
C ASP A 191 -0.35 -1.26 9.46
N CYS A 192 -0.59 -2.27 8.61
CA CYS A 192 0.41 -3.26 8.24
C CYS A 192 1.10 -2.94 6.90
N HIS A 193 0.36 -2.50 5.88
CA HIS A 193 0.88 -2.31 4.52
C HIS A 193 1.41 -0.90 4.24
N MET A 194 1.06 0.09 5.06
CA MET A 194 1.53 1.47 4.96
C MET A 194 2.11 1.92 6.30
N THR A 195 3.18 1.27 6.76
CA THR A 195 3.64 1.44 8.16
C THR A 195 3.84 2.92 8.55
N ALA A 196 3.57 3.22 9.82
CA ALA A 196 3.61 4.60 10.31
C ALA A 196 5.04 5.16 10.26
N ILE A 197 5.16 6.42 9.85
CA ILE A 197 6.45 7.12 9.76
C ILE A 197 6.28 8.58 10.19
N ASN A 198 7.28 9.15 10.86
CA ASN A 198 7.32 10.59 11.16
C ASN A 198 8.26 11.29 10.17
N ARG A 199 7.71 12.10 9.27
CA ARG A 199 8.48 12.75 8.19
C ARG A 199 7.93 14.13 7.81
N LYS A 200 8.72 14.90 7.08
CA LYS A 200 8.19 16.06 6.35
C LYS A 200 7.33 15.56 5.19
N LEU A 201 6.24 16.27 4.90
CA LEU A 201 5.41 15.96 3.75
C LEU A 201 6.04 16.47 2.45
N ILE A 202 6.62 17.68 2.50
CA ILE A 202 7.21 18.38 1.37
C ILE A 202 8.70 18.57 1.65
N GLN A 203 9.53 18.19 0.67
CA GLN A 203 10.98 18.28 0.72
C GLN A 203 11.54 19.43 -0.12
N ASP A 204 10.70 20.06 -0.96
CA ASP A 204 11.09 21.17 -1.85
C ASP A 204 11.10 22.54 -1.15
N ASP A 205 11.97 23.45 -1.59
CA ASP A 205 12.10 24.81 -1.07
C ASP A 205 11.18 25.82 -1.81
N PRO A 206 10.62 26.82 -1.13
CA PRO A 206 10.75 27.13 0.30
C PRO A 206 9.77 26.34 1.19
N TRP A 207 8.88 25.54 0.60
CA TRP A 207 7.76 24.88 1.28
C TRP A 207 8.19 24.00 2.45
N GLN A 208 9.31 23.29 2.32
CA GLN A 208 9.85 22.44 3.37
C GLN A 208 10.18 23.18 4.68
N LYS A 209 10.31 24.52 4.65
CA LYS A 209 10.55 25.37 5.83
C LYS A 209 9.27 25.69 6.58
N ILE A 210 8.12 25.62 5.90
CA ILE A 210 6.80 25.95 6.44
C ILE A 210 6.12 24.70 7.00
N TYR A 211 6.38 23.52 6.42
CA TYR A 211 5.78 22.26 6.88
C TYR A 211 6.63 21.51 7.90
N PRO A 212 6.18 21.36 9.16
CA PRO A 212 6.88 20.56 10.14
C PRO A 212 6.79 19.06 9.82
N LYS A 213 7.65 18.28 10.46
CA LYS A 213 7.51 16.82 10.46
C LYS A 213 6.18 16.44 11.12
N ARG A 214 5.49 15.46 10.55
CA ARG A 214 4.23 14.92 11.07
C ARG A 214 4.17 13.42 10.92
N LYS A 215 3.29 12.81 11.72
CA LYS A 215 2.92 11.41 11.55
C LYS A 215 2.26 11.22 10.18
N GLY A 216 2.73 10.25 9.43
CA GLY A 216 2.23 9.85 8.14
C GLY A 216 2.35 8.34 7.96
N LYS A 217 2.17 7.89 6.73
CA LYS A 217 2.14 6.47 6.35
C LYS A 217 3.06 6.27 5.15
N GLN A 218 3.82 5.18 5.12
CA GLN A 218 4.68 4.81 4.00
C GLN A 218 3.88 4.41 2.76
N HIS A 219 4.40 4.67 1.56
CA HIS A 219 3.78 4.32 0.28
C HIS A 219 4.52 3.16 -0.43
N LEU A 220 5.14 2.27 0.35
CA LEU A 220 5.81 1.07 -0.16
C LEU A 220 4.82 -0.08 -0.46
N PHE A 221 3.66 -0.08 0.20
CA PHE A 221 2.61 -1.11 0.09
C PHE A 221 3.12 -2.56 0.28
N SER A 222 4.19 -2.73 1.06
CA SER A 222 4.93 -3.99 1.16
C SER A 222 4.57 -4.76 2.42
N SER A 223 4.36 -6.07 2.29
CA SER A 223 4.23 -6.98 3.43
C SER A 223 5.56 -7.26 4.13
N GLN A 224 6.70 -6.99 3.50
CA GLN A 224 8.03 -7.35 4.05
C GLN A 224 8.35 -6.58 5.33
N ALA A 225 7.98 -5.30 5.40
CA ALA A 225 8.18 -4.47 6.59
C ALA A 225 7.40 -5.02 7.80
N PHE A 226 6.24 -5.64 7.57
CA PHE A 226 5.45 -6.27 8.62
C PHE A 226 6.17 -7.48 9.22
N PHE A 227 6.65 -8.41 8.39
CA PHE A 227 7.34 -9.63 8.85
C PHE A 227 8.71 -9.35 9.49
N LYS A 228 9.37 -8.24 9.17
CA LYS A 228 10.64 -7.84 9.82
C LYS A 228 10.47 -7.28 11.23
N ASN A 229 9.32 -6.66 11.52
CA ASN A 229 9.14 -5.80 12.69
C ASN A 229 8.11 -6.33 13.71
N HIS A 230 7.52 -7.51 13.49
CA HIS A 230 6.50 -8.09 14.37
C HIS A 230 6.82 -9.54 14.71
N GLU A 231 6.53 -9.94 15.95
CA GLU A 231 6.72 -11.32 16.41
C GLU A 231 5.65 -12.25 15.78
N ASN A 232 6.12 -13.16 14.92
CA ASN A 232 5.49 -14.41 14.49
C ASN A 232 3.96 -14.38 14.20
N PRO A 233 3.53 -13.64 13.17
CA PRO A 233 2.13 -13.56 12.75
C PRO A 233 1.58 -14.87 12.15
N LEU A 234 2.48 -15.79 11.82
CA LEU A 234 2.20 -17.19 11.46
C LEU A 234 3.07 -18.07 12.35
N LYS A 235 2.53 -19.21 12.78
CA LYS A 235 3.22 -20.15 13.67
C LYS A 235 3.26 -21.54 13.07
N LEU A 236 4.42 -22.19 13.20
CA LEU A 236 4.62 -23.62 12.96
C LEU A 236 4.90 -24.30 14.30
N SER A 237 4.29 -25.45 14.56
CA SER A 237 4.54 -26.24 15.77
C SER A 237 4.48 -27.73 15.48
N PHE A 238 5.52 -28.48 15.86
CA PHE A 238 5.44 -29.94 15.90
C PHE A 238 4.64 -30.34 17.13
N ILE A 239 3.40 -30.80 16.92
CA ILE A 239 2.50 -31.20 18.03
C ILE A 239 2.65 -32.68 18.39
N GLN A 240 3.20 -33.47 17.47
CA GLN A 240 3.53 -34.87 17.70
C GLN A 240 4.72 -35.25 16.79
N VAL A 241 5.71 -35.92 17.36
CA VAL A 241 6.81 -36.55 16.62
C VAL A 241 7.10 -37.90 17.27
N THR A 242 7.15 -38.96 16.47
CA THR A 242 7.44 -40.33 16.92
C THR A 242 8.47 -40.97 16.01
N ARG A 243 9.21 -41.95 16.56
CA ARG A 243 10.24 -42.69 15.82
C ARG A 243 10.03 -44.21 15.87
N PRO A 244 8.90 -44.74 15.35
CA PRO A 244 8.65 -46.18 15.37
C PRO A 244 9.53 -46.89 14.32
N GLU A 245 10.31 -47.88 14.74
CA GLU A 245 10.96 -48.89 13.88
C GLU A 245 11.61 -48.31 12.59
N GLY A 246 12.61 -47.43 12.75
CA GLY A 246 13.33 -46.88 11.60
C GLY A 246 12.49 -45.95 10.72
N ARG A 247 11.45 -45.32 11.29
CA ARG A 247 10.67 -44.26 10.64
C ARG A 247 10.58 -43.05 11.55
N VAL A 248 10.40 -41.88 10.96
CA VAL A 248 10.11 -40.64 11.68
C VAL A 248 8.79 -40.10 11.14
N GLU A 249 7.80 -39.97 12.01
CA GLU A 249 6.47 -39.51 11.63
C GLU A 249 5.86 -38.59 12.68
N GLY A 250 4.85 -37.82 12.29
CA GLY A 250 4.27 -36.84 13.20
C GLY A 250 3.28 -35.89 12.55
N LEU A 251 2.93 -34.86 13.31
CA LEU A 251 1.95 -33.85 12.95
C LEU A 251 2.57 -32.46 13.12
N LEU A 252 2.55 -31.68 12.04
CA LEU A 252 2.89 -30.26 12.05
C LEU A 252 1.59 -29.44 12.09
N GLU A 253 1.43 -28.58 13.09
CA GLU A 253 0.38 -27.57 13.15
C GLU A 253 0.88 -26.24 12.56
N LEU A 254 0.03 -25.63 11.73
CA LEU A 254 0.16 -24.29 11.21
C LEU A 254 -0.95 -23.43 11.76
N GLU A 255 -0.64 -22.21 12.21
CA GLU A 255 -1.63 -21.28 12.73
C GLU A 255 -1.41 -19.87 12.18
N ASN A 256 -2.48 -19.23 11.72
CA ASN A 256 -2.50 -17.79 11.45
C ASN A 256 -2.91 -17.05 12.72
N THR A 257 -1.93 -16.51 13.43
CA THR A 257 -2.13 -15.98 14.79
C THR A 257 -2.72 -14.57 14.77
N SER A 258 -2.33 -13.73 13.80
CA SER A 258 -2.66 -12.30 13.84
C SER A 258 -2.96 -11.64 12.48
N ILE A 259 -2.87 -12.35 11.36
CA ILE A 259 -3.11 -11.78 10.02
C ILE A 259 -4.60 -11.84 9.73
N PRO A 260 -5.31 -10.70 9.68
CA PRO A 260 -6.77 -10.70 9.67
C PRO A 260 -7.28 -10.80 8.23
N HIS A 261 -6.84 -11.85 7.53
CA HIS A 261 -7.26 -12.36 6.23
C HIS A 261 -6.53 -13.70 6.00
N SER A 262 -6.88 -14.44 4.94
CA SER A 262 -6.21 -15.71 4.63
C SER A 262 -4.74 -15.53 4.23
N VAL A 263 -3.93 -16.58 4.40
CA VAL A 263 -2.55 -16.64 3.89
C VAL A 263 -2.36 -17.91 3.06
N PRO A 264 -2.07 -17.81 1.75
CA PRO A 264 -2.06 -16.57 0.95
C PRO A 264 -3.45 -15.92 0.81
N THR A 265 -3.48 -14.70 0.28
CA THR A 265 -4.71 -13.96 -0.11
C THR A 265 -4.52 -13.32 -1.49
N GLY A 266 -5.63 -12.90 -2.10
CA GLY A 266 -5.72 -12.32 -3.43
C GLY A 266 -6.73 -13.08 -4.27
N ASP A 267 -7.50 -12.35 -5.07
CA ASP A 267 -8.58 -12.93 -5.89
C ASP A 267 -8.09 -13.43 -7.25
N TYR A 268 -6.94 -12.92 -7.69
CA TYR A 268 -6.36 -13.17 -9.01
C TYR A 268 -4.85 -13.34 -8.93
N GLY A 269 -4.32 -14.07 -9.91
CA GLY A 269 -2.90 -14.34 -10.12
C GLY A 269 -2.36 -15.41 -9.17
N TYR A 270 -1.22 -15.99 -9.55
CA TYR A 270 -0.62 -17.09 -8.78
C TYR A 270 -0.09 -16.65 -7.41
N ARG A 271 -0.64 -17.22 -6.33
CA ARG A 271 -0.22 -16.98 -4.95
C ARG A 271 0.02 -18.29 -4.22
N GLU A 272 1.28 -18.66 -4.09
CA GLU A 272 1.70 -19.89 -3.39
C GLU A 272 2.41 -19.57 -2.07
N VAL A 273 2.01 -20.28 -1.01
CA VAL A 273 2.83 -20.46 0.18
C VAL A 273 3.17 -21.93 0.33
N VAL A 274 4.45 -22.26 0.33
CA VAL A 274 4.96 -23.63 0.47
C VAL A 274 5.33 -23.89 1.91
N VAL A 275 4.81 -24.99 2.46
CA VAL A 275 5.21 -25.53 3.75
C VAL A 275 6.12 -26.72 3.48
N THR A 276 7.36 -26.64 3.96
CA THR A 276 8.33 -27.73 3.80
C THR A 276 8.66 -28.32 5.16
N VAL A 277 8.59 -29.64 5.30
CA VAL A 277 9.10 -30.40 6.44
C VAL A 277 10.33 -31.17 5.97
N GLU A 278 11.47 -30.91 6.57
CA GLU A 278 12.77 -31.48 6.23
C GLU A 278 13.24 -32.37 7.38
N LEU A 279 13.75 -33.56 7.05
CA LEU A 279 14.47 -34.44 7.97
C LEU A 279 15.96 -34.29 7.70
N LEU A 280 16.72 -33.96 8.75
CA LEU A 280 18.15 -33.69 8.66
C LEU A 280 18.95 -34.77 9.40
N ASP A 281 20.10 -35.12 8.82
CA ASP A 281 21.08 -35.99 9.47
C ASP A 281 21.95 -35.25 10.51
N ASN A 282 22.82 -35.97 11.20
CA ASN A 282 23.77 -35.42 12.18
C ASN A 282 24.75 -34.38 11.61
N ALA A 283 24.94 -34.35 10.29
CA ALA A 283 25.78 -33.36 9.60
C ALA A 283 24.96 -32.16 9.09
N GLY A 284 23.65 -32.16 9.29
CA GLY A 284 22.74 -31.09 8.86
C GLY A 284 22.29 -31.20 7.41
N TRP A 285 22.52 -32.33 6.74
CA TRP A 285 22.05 -32.54 5.37
C TRP A 285 20.59 -32.98 5.36
N VAL A 286 19.81 -32.43 4.43
CA VAL A 286 18.43 -32.86 4.19
C VAL A 286 18.45 -34.25 3.55
N VAL A 287 17.97 -35.26 4.30
CA VAL A 287 17.89 -36.65 3.83
C VAL A 287 16.51 -37.03 3.32
N ALA A 288 15.48 -36.29 3.74
CA ALA A 288 14.12 -36.41 3.22
C ALA A 288 13.36 -35.09 3.39
N LEU A 289 12.39 -34.83 2.52
CA LEU A 289 11.51 -33.67 2.63
C LEU A 289 10.09 -34.00 2.21
N LYS A 290 9.13 -33.27 2.79
CA LYS A 290 7.72 -33.23 2.38
C LYS A 290 7.34 -31.78 2.15
N GLN A 291 6.65 -31.52 1.05
CA GLN A 291 6.08 -30.21 0.75
C GLN A 291 4.55 -30.26 0.68
N GLU A 292 3.93 -29.17 1.10
CA GLU A 292 2.51 -28.90 0.96
C GLU A 292 2.34 -27.44 0.53
N SER A 293 1.58 -27.22 -0.54
CA SER A 293 1.30 -25.86 -1.04
C SER A 293 -0.07 -25.37 -0.58
N LEU A 294 -0.12 -24.11 -0.14
CA LEU A 294 -1.33 -23.39 0.21
C LEU A 294 -1.66 -22.40 -0.91
N PHE A 295 -2.89 -22.48 -1.42
CA PHE A 295 -3.44 -21.69 -2.51
C PHE A 295 -4.84 -21.18 -2.15
N VAL A 296 -5.22 -20.03 -2.72
CA VAL A 296 -6.57 -19.48 -2.54
C VAL A 296 -7.57 -20.31 -3.36
N GLU A 297 -7.21 -20.62 -4.61
CA GLU A 297 -8.00 -21.31 -5.62
C GLU A 297 -8.36 -22.74 -5.20
N LEU A 298 -7.43 -23.41 -4.50
CA LEU A 298 -7.62 -24.76 -3.99
C LEU A 298 -8.28 -24.78 -2.60
N LYS A 299 -8.66 -23.62 -2.05
CA LYS A 299 -9.23 -23.48 -0.70
C LYS A 299 -8.33 -24.07 0.39
N THR A 300 -7.02 -24.05 0.18
CA THR A 300 -6.03 -24.53 1.15
C THR A 300 -5.34 -23.39 1.91
N ALA A 301 -5.61 -22.15 1.56
CA ALA A 301 -5.15 -20.96 2.28
C ALA A 301 -5.55 -20.99 3.76
N LEU A 302 -4.66 -20.52 4.64
CA LEU A 302 -4.83 -20.53 6.09
C LEU A 302 -5.65 -19.30 6.53
N PRO A 303 -6.92 -19.44 6.97
CA PRO A 303 -7.76 -18.29 7.34
C PRO A 303 -7.29 -17.65 8.64
N TYR A 304 -7.78 -16.45 8.97
CA TYR A 304 -7.49 -15.78 10.23
C TYR A 304 -7.88 -16.65 11.43
N LYS A 305 -6.97 -16.79 12.42
CA LYS A 305 -7.11 -17.71 13.56
C LYS A 305 -7.33 -19.18 13.16
N GLY A 306 -7.16 -19.49 11.89
CA GLY A 306 -7.26 -20.84 11.35
C GLY A 306 -6.06 -21.66 11.73
N LYS A 307 -6.31 -22.96 11.91
CA LYS A 307 -5.29 -23.98 12.10
C LYS A 307 -5.37 -25.00 10.98
N LYS A 308 -4.21 -25.49 10.54
CA LYS A 308 -4.10 -26.63 9.63
C LYS A 308 -3.10 -27.62 10.18
N ILE A 309 -3.42 -28.91 10.10
CA ILE A 309 -2.52 -29.99 10.49
C ILE A 309 -1.99 -30.67 9.23
N ILE A 310 -0.68 -30.83 9.14
CA ILE A 310 0.00 -31.54 8.07
C ILE A 310 0.69 -32.77 8.67
N PRO A 311 0.21 -33.99 8.36
CA PRO A 311 0.91 -35.20 8.75
C PRO A 311 2.17 -35.38 7.89
N PHE A 312 3.26 -35.85 8.49
CA PHE A 312 4.48 -36.21 7.78
C PHE A 312 4.95 -37.60 8.19
N ARG A 313 5.65 -38.27 7.28
CA ARG A 313 6.26 -39.58 7.49
C ARG A 313 7.47 -39.70 6.57
N PHE A 314 8.60 -40.09 7.15
CA PHE A 314 9.86 -40.33 6.47
C PHE A 314 10.43 -41.69 6.89
N ALA A 315 11.19 -42.30 5.99
CA ALA A 315 12.10 -43.37 6.39
C ALA A 315 13.20 -42.76 7.29
N GLY A 316 13.39 -43.32 8.47
CA GLY A 316 14.35 -42.85 9.46
C GLY A 316 15.57 -43.76 9.51
N SER A 317 16.75 -43.26 9.19
CA SER A 317 18.00 -43.96 9.46
C SER A 317 18.45 -43.74 10.91
N ALA A 318 19.48 -44.45 11.39
CA ALA A 318 20.06 -44.19 12.73
C ALA A 318 20.63 -42.76 12.85
N ASN A 319 21.03 -42.15 11.74
CA ASN A 319 21.83 -40.93 11.70
C ASN A 319 21.01 -39.63 11.60
N VAL A 320 19.69 -39.67 11.78
CA VAL A 320 18.83 -38.48 11.76
C VAL A 320 18.72 -37.86 13.15
N SER A 321 18.79 -36.52 13.22
CA SER A 321 18.83 -35.77 14.49
C SER A 321 17.82 -34.63 14.58
N VAL A 322 17.35 -34.10 13.46
CA VAL A 322 16.52 -32.88 13.45
C VAL A 322 15.40 -33.00 12.43
N ILE A 323 14.22 -32.51 12.80
CA ILE A 323 13.17 -32.14 11.85
C ILE A 323 13.04 -30.62 11.85
N LYS A 324 13.08 -30.02 10.66
CA LYS A 324 12.85 -28.59 10.45
C LYS A 324 11.58 -28.40 9.62
N ALA A 325 10.74 -27.45 9.99
CA ALA A 325 9.63 -27.00 9.18
C ALA A 325 9.79 -25.54 8.82
N THR A 326 9.51 -25.17 7.57
CA THR A 326 9.51 -23.79 7.08
C THR A 326 8.23 -23.50 6.32
N MET A 327 7.75 -22.26 6.42
CA MET A 327 6.64 -21.72 5.64
C MET A 327 7.15 -20.55 4.84
N VAL A 328 7.13 -20.67 3.51
CA VAL A 328 7.76 -19.71 2.59
C VAL A 328 6.75 -19.25 1.56
N ARG A 329 6.63 -17.92 1.39
CA ARG A 329 5.95 -17.36 0.22
C ARG A 329 6.92 -17.33 -0.95
N THR A 330 6.51 -17.88 -2.09
CA THR A 330 7.28 -17.85 -3.33
C THR A 330 6.68 -16.87 -4.34
N SER A 331 7.53 -16.26 -5.17
CA SER A 331 7.09 -15.54 -6.38
C SER A 331 6.60 -16.52 -7.45
N PHE A 332 5.92 -15.98 -8.47
CA PHE A 332 5.47 -16.75 -9.64
C PHE A 332 6.63 -17.50 -10.33
N ASN A 333 7.75 -16.81 -10.57
CA ASN A 333 8.94 -17.38 -11.18
C ASN A 333 9.80 -18.22 -10.22
N LYS A 334 9.37 -18.37 -8.95
CA LYS A 334 10.09 -19.09 -7.89
C LYS A 334 11.52 -18.59 -7.61
N ASP A 335 11.80 -17.34 -7.98
CA ASP A 335 13.09 -16.67 -7.84
C ASP A 335 13.21 -15.86 -6.54
N LYS A 336 12.08 -15.57 -5.87
CA LYS A 336 12.03 -14.79 -4.63
C LYS A 336 11.25 -15.53 -3.56
N ASN A 337 11.95 -15.86 -2.47
CA ASN A 337 11.39 -16.55 -1.32
C ASN A 337 11.38 -15.63 -0.10
N THR A 338 10.23 -15.56 0.58
CA THR A 338 10.09 -14.86 1.86
C THR A 338 9.73 -15.87 2.93
N LEU A 339 10.62 -16.08 3.90
CA LEU A 339 10.33 -16.89 5.08
C LEU A 339 9.24 -16.20 5.91
N LEU A 340 8.17 -16.94 6.22
CA LEU A 340 7.03 -16.46 7.00
C LEU A 340 7.03 -17.03 8.43
N ALA A 341 7.45 -18.29 8.59
CA ALA A 341 7.57 -18.97 9.87
C ALA A 341 8.52 -20.17 9.75
N GLU A 342 9.13 -20.56 10.86
CA GLU A 342 9.93 -21.78 10.98
C GLU A 342 9.71 -22.47 12.33
N ALA A 343 9.98 -23.77 12.38
CA ALA A 343 10.03 -24.56 13.60
C ALA A 343 11.11 -25.63 13.48
N ILE A 344 11.75 -25.97 14.60
CA ILE A 344 12.79 -26.99 14.67
C ILE A 344 12.45 -27.94 15.83
N HIS A 345 12.64 -29.24 15.61
CA HIS A 345 12.48 -30.29 16.62
C HIS A 345 13.70 -31.22 16.57
N HIS A 346 14.29 -31.51 17.72
CA HIS A 346 15.40 -32.45 17.86
C HIS A 346 14.85 -33.85 18.18
N LEU A 347 15.32 -34.86 17.45
CA LEU A 347 14.83 -36.25 17.45
C LEU A 347 15.47 -37.17 18.48
#